data_AF-A0A399IF94-F1
#
_entry.id   AF-A0A399IF94-F1
#
_cell.length_a   1.000
_cell.length_b   1.000
_cell.length_c   1.000
_cell.angle_alpha   90.00
_cell.angle_beta   90.00
_cell.angle_gamma   90.00
#
_symmetry.space_group_name_H-M   'P 1'
#
loop_
_entity.id
_entity.type
_entity.pdbx_description
1 polymer ?
#
loop_
_entity_poly.entity_id
_entity_poly.type
_entity_poly.pdbx_seq_one_letter_code
_entity_poly.pdbx_strand_id
1 'polypeptide(L)'
;MALAQHHGVPTRLLDWSESPLVAAYFAAFSASNVVSENERIESKQISVIFLRNHGDIDIAIVNAPRHGNTFLRSQKGLFTYFPRANEYFLKNRAWPSLEDLAVTDEKPRVALGRVTLPSDQATELLKLLYDFGISRLSMMPSLDNAAKEFHYVRTLFG
;
A
#
# COMPACT_ATOMS: atom_id res chain seq x y z
N MET A 1 -10.82 -12.04 5.15
CA MET A 1 -9.63 -11.38 5.73
C MET A 1 -9.54 -9.93 5.28
N ALA A 2 -9.29 -9.62 4.00
CA ALA A 2 -9.47 -8.25 3.48
C ALA A 2 -10.90 -7.70 3.68
N LEU A 3 -11.90 -8.59 3.68
CA LEU A 3 -13.29 -8.24 4.03
C LEU A 3 -13.41 -7.69 5.47
N ALA A 4 -12.60 -8.15 6.43
CA ALA A 4 -12.65 -7.67 7.81
C ALA A 4 -12.01 -6.28 7.97
N GLN A 5 -10.89 -6.01 7.26
CA GLN A 5 -10.32 -4.66 7.15
C GLN A 5 -11.32 -3.69 6.47
N HIS A 6 -12.05 -4.16 5.45
CA HIS A 6 -13.11 -3.39 4.78
C HIS A 6 -14.30 -3.05 5.71
N HIS A 7 -14.45 -3.79 6.82
CA HIS A 7 -15.41 -3.50 7.89
C HIS A 7 -14.76 -2.87 9.13
N GLY A 8 -13.53 -2.35 9.02
CA GLY A 8 -12.85 -1.61 10.09
C GLY A 8 -12.30 -2.46 11.23
N VAL A 9 -12.22 -3.79 11.07
CA VAL A 9 -11.65 -4.68 12.08
C VAL A 9 -10.13 -4.61 12.02
N PRO A 10 -9.42 -4.25 13.11
CA PRO A 10 -7.96 -4.25 13.14
C PRO A 10 -7.44 -5.66 12.86
N THR A 11 -6.56 -5.79 11.86
CA THR A 11 -5.89 -7.07 11.57
C THR A 11 -4.39 -6.91 11.78
N ARG A 12 -3.71 -8.00 12.15
CA ARG A 12 -2.23 -8.04 12.27
C ARG A 12 -1.51 -8.02 10.92
N LEU A 13 -2.23 -7.70 9.84
CA LEU A 13 -1.70 -7.76 8.49
C LEU A 13 -1.36 -6.35 8.03
N LEU A 14 -0.16 -6.19 7.48
CA LEU A 14 0.24 -4.98 6.79
C LEU A 14 -0.04 -5.17 5.29
N ASP A 15 -0.70 -4.18 4.68
CA ASP A 15 -1.05 -4.21 3.26
C ASP A 15 0.16 -3.77 2.43
N TRP A 16 0.73 -4.71 1.68
CA TRP A 16 1.79 -4.45 0.71
C TRP A 16 1.27 -4.64 -0.72
N SER A 17 1.93 -4.03 -1.70
CA SER A 17 1.68 -4.28 -3.12
C SER A 17 2.94 -4.86 -3.77
N GLU A 18 2.78 -5.90 -4.60
CA GLU A 18 3.86 -6.41 -5.46
C GLU A 18 4.28 -5.41 -6.54
N SER A 19 3.42 -4.43 -6.84
CA SER A 19 3.70 -3.39 -7.83
C SER A 19 4.11 -2.09 -7.14
N PRO A 20 5.33 -1.60 -7.39
CA PRO A 20 5.75 -0.29 -6.89
C PRO A 20 4.93 0.84 -7.51
N LEU A 21 4.40 0.66 -8.72
CA LEU A 21 3.54 1.65 -9.39
C LEU A 21 2.16 1.75 -8.72
N VAL A 22 1.60 0.63 -8.28
CA VAL A 22 0.35 0.62 -7.50
C VAL A 22 0.55 1.29 -6.13
N ALA A 23 1.68 1.02 -5.47
CA ALA A 23 2.00 1.70 -4.21
C ALA A 23 2.17 3.22 -4.41
N ALA A 24 2.86 3.62 -5.48
CA ALA A 24 3.01 5.01 -5.87
C ALA A 24 1.66 5.67 -6.20
N TYR A 25 0.75 4.95 -6.87
CA TYR A 25 -0.60 5.43 -7.16
C TYR A 25 -1.35 5.81 -5.89
N PHE A 26 -1.42 4.94 -4.89
CA PHE A 26 -2.15 5.24 -3.66
C PHE A 26 -1.51 6.39 -2.87
N ALA A 27 -0.18 6.42 -2.80
CA ALA A 27 0.55 7.50 -2.14
C ALA A 27 0.28 8.86 -2.80
N ALA A 28 0.29 8.90 -4.13
CA ALA A 28 0.00 10.12 -4.89
C ALA A 28 -1.49 10.50 -4.84
N PHE A 29 -2.39 9.52 -4.99
CA PHE A 29 -3.82 9.74 -5.00
C PHE A 29 -4.29 10.42 -3.71
N SER A 30 -3.88 9.91 -2.54
CA SER A 30 -4.29 10.47 -1.24
C SER A 30 -3.79 11.90 -0.97
N ALA A 31 -2.69 12.31 -1.60
CA ALA A 31 -2.11 13.64 -1.43
C ALA A 31 -2.52 14.63 -2.54
N SER A 32 -3.16 14.14 -3.61
CA SER A 32 -3.51 14.95 -4.77
C SER A 32 -4.84 15.68 -4.62
N ASN A 33 -5.05 16.71 -5.44
CA ASN A 33 -6.30 17.47 -5.51
C ASN A 33 -7.45 16.72 -6.22
N VAL A 34 -7.20 15.48 -6.64
CA VAL A 34 -8.21 14.59 -7.22
C VAL A 34 -9.17 14.08 -6.14
N VAL A 35 -8.68 14.00 -4.90
CA VAL A 35 -9.45 13.62 -3.73
C VAL A 35 -10.08 14.87 -3.12
N SER A 36 -11.26 14.71 -2.51
CA SER A 36 -11.94 15.82 -1.84
C SER A 36 -11.08 16.37 -0.70
N GLU A 37 -11.19 17.67 -0.40
CA GLU A 37 -10.33 18.31 0.61
C GLU A 37 -10.46 17.66 1.99
N ASN A 38 -11.64 17.13 2.33
CA ASN A 38 -11.90 16.41 3.58
C ASN A 38 -11.24 15.02 3.66
N GLU A 39 -10.92 14.41 2.51
CA GLU A 39 -10.30 13.09 2.41
C GLU A 39 -8.81 13.19 2.06
N ARG A 40 -8.33 14.38 1.67
CA ARG A 40 -6.94 14.62 1.27
C ARG A 40 -6.03 14.58 2.48
N ILE A 41 -4.96 13.80 2.36
CA ILE A 41 -3.90 13.74 3.38
C ILE A 41 -2.94 14.90 3.10
N GLU A 42 -2.95 15.91 3.97
CA GLU A 42 -1.99 16.99 3.89
C GLU A 42 -0.59 16.51 4.28
N SER A 43 0.33 16.59 3.32
CA SER A 43 1.74 16.27 3.54
C SER A 43 2.61 17.08 2.61
N LYS A 44 3.85 17.35 3.02
CA LYS A 44 4.89 17.93 2.15
C LYS A 44 5.48 16.92 1.16
N GLN A 45 5.42 15.62 1.49
CA GLN A 45 5.96 14.55 0.67
C GLN A 45 5.07 13.30 0.72
N ILE A 46 4.99 12.60 -0.41
CA ILE A 46 4.49 11.24 -0.49
C ILE A 46 5.65 10.26 -0.39
N SER A 47 5.39 9.06 0.13
CA SER A 47 6.42 8.04 0.35
C SER A 47 5.94 6.67 -0.09
N VAL A 48 6.81 5.93 -0.77
CA VAL A 48 6.64 4.50 -1.02
C VAL A 48 7.68 3.77 -0.18
N ILE A 49 7.21 2.95 0.75
CA ILE A 49 8.05 2.07 1.56
C ILE A 49 8.12 0.73 0.84
N PHE A 50 9.32 0.16 0.77
CA PHE A 50 9.53 -1.16 0.18
C PHE A 50 10.38 -2.01 1.12
N LEU A 51 10.07 -3.31 1.12
CA LEU A 51 10.79 -4.30 1.88
C LEU A 51 11.74 -5.05 0.94
N ARG A 52 13.04 -4.97 1.21
CA ARG A 52 14.05 -5.76 0.52
C ARG A 52 14.40 -6.96 1.37
N ASN A 53 14.15 -8.15 0.82
CA ASN A 53 14.52 -9.40 1.43
C ASN A 53 15.91 -9.83 0.94
N HIS A 54 16.87 -10.00 1.87
CA HIS A 54 18.24 -10.45 1.59
C HIS A 54 18.54 -11.92 1.99
N GLY A 55 17.54 -12.74 2.37
CA GLY A 55 17.73 -14.15 2.75
C GLY A 55 16.45 -14.96 2.99
N ASP A 56 16.57 -16.16 3.56
CA ASP A 56 15.41 -16.91 4.07
C ASP A 56 14.83 -16.15 5.28
N ILE A 57 13.85 -15.29 5.00
CA ILE A 57 13.14 -14.54 6.02
C ILE A 57 11.87 -15.30 6.35
N ASP A 58 11.65 -15.46 7.65
CA ASP A 58 10.45 -16.01 8.26
C ASP A 58 9.30 -14.97 8.19
N ILE A 59 9.04 -14.44 7.00
CA ILE A 59 7.86 -13.61 6.69
C ILE A 59 7.08 -14.41 5.67
N ALA A 60 5.97 -14.99 6.10
CA ALA A 60 5.05 -15.62 5.18
C ALA A 60 4.30 -14.52 4.43
N ILE A 61 4.56 -14.42 3.13
CA ILE A 61 3.76 -13.62 2.22
C ILE A 61 2.47 -14.41 1.98
N VAL A 62 1.38 -13.95 2.58
CA VAL A 62 0.07 -14.57 2.40
C VAL A 62 -0.62 -13.90 1.22
N ASN A 63 -0.81 -14.65 0.15
CA ASN A 63 -1.73 -14.25 -0.92
C ASN A 63 -3.16 -14.36 -0.41
N ALA A 64 -3.89 -13.25 -0.31
CA ALA A 64 -5.32 -13.35 -0.06
C ALA A 64 -6.02 -13.99 -1.28
N PRO A 65 -7.07 -14.80 -1.07
CA PRO A 65 -7.83 -15.38 -2.16
C PRO A 65 -8.40 -14.29 -3.08
N ARG A 66 -7.83 -14.17 -4.29
CA ARG A 66 -8.08 -13.12 -5.28
C ARG A 66 -9.43 -13.25 -6.01
N HIS A 67 -10.13 -14.36 -5.80
CA HIS A 67 -11.30 -14.81 -6.56
C HIS A 67 -12.60 -14.06 -6.21
N GLY A 68 -12.71 -13.55 -4.98
CA GLY A 68 -13.92 -12.88 -4.48
C GLY A 68 -13.78 -11.37 -4.26
N ASN A 69 -12.61 -10.80 -4.50
CA ASN A 69 -12.34 -9.38 -4.29
C ASN A 69 -11.54 -8.82 -5.46
N THR A 70 -12.24 -8.13 -6.37
CA THR A 70 -11.67 -7.49 -7.55
C THR A 70 -10.65 -6.40 -7.21
N PHE A 71 -10.81 -5.70 -6.08
CA PHE A 71 -9.85 -4.70 -5.60
C PHE A 71 -8.51 -5.35 -5.24
N LEU A 72 -8.52 -6.43 -4.45
CA LEU A 72 -7.29 -7.15 -4.09
C LEU A 72 -6.51 -7.65 -5.32
N ARG A 73 -7.24 -8.08 -6.35
CA ARG A 73 -6.64 -8.54 -7.61
C ARG A 73 -6.01 -7.39 -8.39
N SER A 74 -6.70 -6.25 -8.51
CA SER A 74 -6.18 -5.06 -9.18
C SER A 74 -4.98 -4.45 -8.45
N GLN A 75 -5.01 -4.46 -7.13
CA GLN A 75 -4.00 -3.81 -6.28
C GLN A 75 -2.77 -4.70 -6.00
N LYS A 76 -2.77 -5.95 -6.50
CA LYS A 76 -1.72 -6.96 -6.24
C LYS A 76 -1.36 -7.04 -4.75
N GLY A 77 -2.39 -7.09 -3.91
CA GLY A 77 -2.25 -7.03 -2.45
C GLY A 77 -1.54 -8.26 -1.89
N LEU A 78 -0.56 -8.01 -1.04
CA LEU A 78 0.16 -8.97 -0.23
C LEU A 78 -0.03 -8.66 1.25
N PHE A 79 -0.02 -9.71 2.06
CA PHE A 79 -0.06 -9.59 3.51
C PHE A 79 1.20 -10.24 4.09
N THR A 80 1.87 -9.54 4.99
CA THR A 80 3.01 -10.12 5.74
C THR A 80 2.51 -10.73 7.05
N TYR A 81 2.90 -11.99 7.31
CA TYR A 81 2.71 -12.67 8.59
C TYR A 81 4.06 -13.05 9.18
N PHE A 82 4.23 -12.84 10.50
CA PHE A 82 5.44 -13.21 11.23
C PHE A 82 5.19 -14.47 12.08
N PRO A 83 5.75 -15.64 11.72
CA PRO A 83 5.53 -16.91 12.42
C PRO A 83 5.97 -16.88 13.89
N ARG A 84 7.03 -16.14 14.20
CA ARG A 84 7.57 -16.00 15.58
C ARG A 84 6.95 -14.83 16.36
N ALA A 85 5.87 -14.22 15.86
CA ALA A 85 5.21 -13.09 16.55
C ALA A 85 4.77 -13.42 17.97
N ASN A 86 4.31 -14.65 18.19
CA ASN A 86 3.88 -15.11 19.51
C ASN A 86 5.06 -15.22 20.48
N GLU A 87 6.22 -15.72 20.03
CA GLU A 87 7.42 -15.81 20.86
C GLU A 87 7.95 -14.41 21.23
N TYR A 88 7.95 -13.48 20.27
CA TYR A 88 8.29 -12.09 20.53
C TYR A 88 7.35 -11.45 21.54
N PHE A 89 6.04 -11.68 21.41
CA PHE A 89 5.04 -11.17 22.34
C PHE A 89 5.22 -11.73 23.75
N LEU A 90 5.52 -13.03 23.88
CA LEU A 90 5.78 -13.65 25.18
C LEU A 90 7.01 -13.04 25.87
N LYS A 91 8.04 -12.69 25.10
CA LYS A 91 9.29 -12.10 25.61
C LYS A 91 9.17 -10.61 25.94
N ASN A 92 8.58 -9.83 25.04
CA ASN A 92 8.58 -8.36 25.11
C ASN A 92 7.26 -7.79 25.62
N ARG A 93 6.23 -8.62 25.83
CA ARG A 93 4.87 -8.22 26.20
C ARG A 93 4.23 -7.21 25.23
N ALA A 94 4.76 -7.13 24.02
CA ALA A 94 4.32 -6.25 22.94
C ALA A 94 4.42 -6.99 21.60
N TRP A 95 3.57 -6.65 20.65
CA TRP A 95 3.68 -7.18 19.29
C TRP A 95 4.89 -6.55 18.57
N PRO A 96 5.62 -7.31 17.74
CA PRO A 96 6.78 -6.77 17.04
C PRO A 96 6.34 -5.71 16.02
N SER A 97 7.07 -4.58 16.02
CA SER A 97 7.00 -3.60 14.94
C SER A 97 7.81 -4.04 13.72
N LEU A 98 7.64 -3.38 12.59
CA LEU A 98 8.39 -3.70 11.36
C LEU A 98 9.89 -3.38 11.55
N GLU A 99 10.18 -2.38 12.37
CA GLU A 99 11.51 -1.94 12.77
C GLU A 99 12.20 -2.98 13.65
N ASP A 100 11.47 -3.60 14.60
CA ASP A 100 11.99 -4.68 15.44
C ASP A 100 12.43 -5.91 14.63
N LEU A 101 11.80 -6.13 13.47
CA LEU A 101 12.14 -7.21 12.54
C LEU A 101 13.42 -6.94 11.74
N ALA A 102 13.79 -5.67 11.56
CA ALA A 102 14.99 -5.30 10.82
C ALA A 102 16.27 -5.39 11.68
N VAL A 103 16.13 -5.27 13.01
CA VAL A 103 17.25 -5.11 13.96
C VAL A 103 17.74 -6.44 14.56
N THR A 104 17.09 -7.56 14.25
CA THR A 104 17.29 -8.81 15.00
C THR A 104 18.59 -9.59 14.72
N ASP A 105 19.42 -9.18 13.74
CA ASP A 105 20.68 -9.85 13.38
C ASP A 105 21.83 -8.86 13.09
N GLU A 106 23.08 -9.28 13.31
CA GLU A 106 24.32 -8.52 12.97
C GLU A 106 24.42 -8.16 11.47
N LYS A 107 23.63 -8.82 10.62
CA LYS A 107 23.34 -8.42 9.24
C LYS A 107 21.82 -8.35 9.08
N PRO A 108 21.24 -7.17 8.77
CA PRO A 108 19.79 -7.06 8.63
C PRO A 108 19.32 -7.95 7.47
N ARG A 109 18.55 -9.01 7.78
CA ARG A 109 17.97 -9.89 6.76
C ARG A 109 16.88 -9.15 5.97
N VAL A 110 16.13 -8.30 6.66
CA VAL A 110 15.16 -7.36 6.08
C VAL A 110 15.80 -5.98 6.01
N ALA A 111 15.81 -5.35 4.83
CA ALA A 111 16.10 -3.93 4.72
C ALA A 111 14.83 -3.19 4.27
N LEU A 112 14.37 -2.25 5.10
CA LEU A 112 13.31 -1.31 4.71
C LEU A 112 13.93 -0.14 3.97
N GLY A 113 13.43 0.11 2.75
CA GLY A 113 13.76 1.28 1.98
C GLY A 113 12.56 2.20 1.83
N ARG A 114 12.83 3.48 1.60
CA ARG A 114 11.79 4.49 1.34
C ARG A 114 12.22 5.34 0.15
N VAL A 115 11.32 5.48 -0.82
CA VAL A 115 11.42 6.50 -1.87
C VAL A 115 10.42 7.60 -1.56
N THR A 116 10.82 8.86 -1.65
CA THR A 116 9.95 10.00 -1.41
C THR A 116 9.83 10.89 -2.64
N LEU A 117 8.69 11.56 -2.76
CA LEU A 117 8.44 12.56 -3.79
C LEU A 117 7.70 13.75 -3.15
N PRO A 118 8.02 14.99 -3.51
CA PRO A 118 7.24 16.16 -3.08
C PRO A 118 5.75 16.03 -3.46
N SER A 119 4.85 16.42 -2.56
CA SER A 119 3.40 16.23 -2.78
C SER A 119 2.84 17.09 -3.92
N ASP A 120 3.48 18.20 -4.26
CA ASP A 120 3.15 19.03 -5.43
C ASP A 120 3.32 18.27 -6.75
N GLN A 121 4.18 17.24 -6.77
CA GLN A 121 4.39 16.36 -7.93
C GLN A 121 3.40 15.19 -7.97
N ALA A 122 2.52 15.03 -6.98
CA ALA A 122 1.59 13.91 -6.91
C ALA A 122 0.65 13.86 -8.12
N THR A 123 0.12 15.01 -8.56
CA THR A 123 -0.76 15.07 -9.73
C THR A 123 -0.03 14.66 -11.00
N GLU A 124 1.22 15.08 -11.18
CA GLU A 124 2.02 14.71 -12.35
C GLU A 124 2.37 13.22 -12.36
N LEU A 125 2.70 12.66 -11.20
CA LEU A 125 2.88 11.22 -11.04
C LEU A 125 1.60 10.45 -11.41
N LEU A 126 0.42 10.94 -11.04
CA LEU A 126 -0.85 10.31 -11.42
C LEU A 126 -1.08 10.33 -12.94
N LYS A 127 -0.67 11.37 -13.67
CA LYS A 127 -0.74 11.40 -15.13
C LYS A 127 0.15 10.33 -15.75
N LEU A 128 1.40 10.24 -15.29
CA LEU A 128 2.33 9.20 -15.75
C LEU A 128 1.78 7.81 -15.48
N LEU A 129 1.22 7.58 -14.28
CA LEU A 129 0.60 6.29 -13.92
C LEU A 129 -0.62 5.99 -14.78
N TYR A 130 -1.41 7.00 -15.15
CA TYR A 130 -2.52 6.84 -16.07
C TYR A 130 -2.07 6.34 -17.44
N ASP A 131 -0.96 6.85 -17.98
CA ASP A 131 -0.36 6.37 -19.25
C ASP A 131 0.11 4.91 -19.14
N PHE A 132 0.50 4.45 -17.95
CA PHE A 132 0.79 3.05 -17.66
C PHE A 132 -0.47 2.18 -17.41
N GLY A 133 -1.68 2.73 -17.58
CA GLY A 133 -2.95 2.04 -17.36
C GLY A 133 -3.37 1.95 -15.88
N ILE A 134 -2.73 2.71 -15.00
CA ILE A 134 -3.02 2.75 -13.57
C ILE A 134 -3.88 3.99 -13.27
N SER A 135 -5.17 3.76 -13.03
CA SER A 135 -6.15 4.81 -12.77
C SER A 135 -7.07 4.43 -11.61
N ARG A 136 -7.96 5.35 -11.23
CA ARG A 136 -8.96 5.09 -10.19
C ARG A 136 -9.83 3.89 -10.54
N LEU A 137 -10.34 3.83 -11.77
CA LEU A 137 -11.15 2.70 -12.20
C LEU A 137 -10.38 1.37 -12.25
N SER A 138 -9.12 1.37 -12.70
CA SER A 138 -8.36 0.11 -12.78
C SER A 138 -7.97 -0.42 -11.40
N MET A 139 -7.63 0.47 -10.44
CA MET A 139 -7.26 0.10 -9.07
C MET A 139 -8.45 -0.18 -8.16
N MET A 140 -9.58 0.48 -8.42
CA MET A 140 -10.79 0.41 -7.60
C MET A 140 -12.04 0.19 -8.47
N PRO A 141 -12.18 -0.98 -9.13
CA PRO A 141 -13.27 -1.21 -10.08
C PRO A 141 -14.64 -1.30 -9.36
N SER A 142 -15.47 -0.28 -9.55
CA SER A 142 -16.88 -0.25 -9.14
C SER A 142 -17.69 0.64 -10.08
N LEU A 143 -19.02 0.47 -10.10
CA LEU A 143 -19.90 1.35 -10.88
C LEU A 143 -19.77 2.81 -10.44
N ASP A 144 -19.63 3.05 -9.13
CA ASP A 144 -19.41 4.40 -8.58
C ASP A 144 -18.10 5.01 -9.05
N ASN A 145 -17.02 4.22 -9.09
CA ASN A 145 -15.73 4.71 -9.58
C ASN A 145 -15.73 4.90 -11.10
N ALA A 146 -16.49 4.11 -11.86
CA ALA A 146 -16.69 4.34 -13.28
C ALA A 146 -17.39 5.68 -13.54
N ALA A 147 -18.41 6.03 -12.73
CA ALA A 147 -19.05 7.34 -12.80
C ALA A 147 -18.10 8.49 -12.44
N LYS A 148 -17.20 8.26 -11.47
CA LYS A 148 -16.21 9.25 -11.02
C LYS A 148 -14.98 9.36 -11.94
N GLU A 149 -14.75 8.40 -12.84
CA GLU A 149 -13.57 8.36 -13.72
C GLU A 149 -13.51 9.56 -14.66
N PHE A 150 -14.66 10.01 -15.17
CA PHE A 150 -14.68 11.19 -16.05
C PHE A 150 -14.19 12.46 -15.33
N HIS A 151 -14.63 12.67 -14.09
CA HIS A 151 -14.15 13.78 -13.27
C HIS A 151 -12.66 13.61 -12.95
N TYR A 152 -12.22 12.38 -12.64
CA TYR A 152 -10.83 12.05 -12.38
C TYR A 152 -9.92 12.46 -13.55
N VAL A 153 -10.24 12.01 -14.76
CA VAL A 153 -9.47 12.33 -15.97
C VAL A 153 -9.48 13.83 -16.26
N ARG A 154 -10.64 14.49 -16.11
CA ARG A 154 -10.73 15.94 -16.28
C ARG A 154 -9.86 16.71 -15.29
N THR A 155 -9.77 16.27 -14.03
CA THR A 155 -8.91 16.92 -13.03
C THR A 155 -7.41 16.71 -13.30
N LEU A 156 -7.04 15.60 -13.96
CA LEU A 156 -5.65 15.33 -14.31
C LEU A 156 -5.19 16.09 -15.57
N PHE A 157 -6.03 16.18 -16.60
CA PHE A 157 -5.62 16.64 -17.93
C PHE A 157 -6.33 17.92 -18.41
N GLY A 158 -7.34 18.41 -17.70
CA GLY A 158 -8.06 19.66 -18.00
C GLY A 158 -7.57 20.81 -17.15
#